data_AF-A0A098CL49-F1
#
_entry.id   AF-A0A098CL49-F1
#
_cell.length_a   1.000
_cell.length_b   1.000
_cell.length_c   1.000
_cell.angle_alpha   90.00
_cell.angle_beta   90.00
_cell.angle_gamma   90.00
#
_symmetry.space_group_name_H-M   'P 1'
#
loop_
_entity.id
_entity.type
_entity.pdbx_description
1 polymer ?
#
loop_
_entity_poly.entity_id
_entity_poly.type
_entity_poly.pdbx_seq_one_letter_code
_entity_poly.pdbx_strand_id
1 'polypeptide(L)'
;SIMHAQAYCQGLEELMGIEIPERAKYLRVIWAELHRMHSHLLFLGLMAVAFGFESLFMQCWRIRERILDLLEQTTGHRIMVSINTVGGTRRDLSPEALKSMLGAMQIIRKELQLVDKTFKNDHTIAVRLRGCAPLDSKKAYELGCVGPVARASGLPLGMRTLGYAAYKELEFSPVVMQDGDCYARTMVRIKEVYQSMDLVRQAIGKLPGGEFCVKPKGNPDGDVISRVEQPRGEVFYFMRGDGGKNLKRLRLRTPTFAHLPSLVEMLGGQLLSDVPVIILSI
;
A
#
# COMPACT_ATOMS: atom_id res chain seq x y z
N SER A 1 7.63 5.82 -4.46
CA SER A 1 6.48 4.91 -4.25
C SER A 1 6.18 4.18 -5.54
N ILE A 2 6.20 2.85 -5.51
CA ILE A 2 5.96 2.00 -6.70
C ILE A 2 4.53 2.18 -7.22
N MET A 3 3.56 2.31 -6.32
CA MET A 3 2.14 2.48 -6.66
C MET A 3 1.82 3.86 -7.28
N HIS A 4 2.56 4.93 -6.95
CA HIS A 4 2.45 6.22 -7.67
C HIS A 4 2.89 6.07 -9.12
N ALA A 5 4.07 5.45 -9.33
CA ALA A 5 4.56 5.19 -10.67
C ALA A 5 3.63 4.25 -11.44
N GLN A 6 3.01 3.27 -10.76
CA GLN A 6 2.02 2.38 -11.37
C GLN A 6 0.77 3.12 -11.83
N ALA A 7 0.19 3.97 -11.00
CA ALA A 7 -0.98 4.77 -11.36
C ALA A 7 -0.70 5.68 -12.57
N TYR A 8 0.50 6.26 -12.61
CA TYR A 8 0.93 7.06 -13.76
C TYR A 8 1.11 6.20 -15.03
N CYS A 9 1.85 5.09 -14.95
CA CYS A 9 2.12 4.23 -16.10
C CYS A 9 0.85 3.61 -16.66
N GLN A 10 -0.04 3.08 -15.81
CA GLN A 10 -1.26 2.41 -16.29
C GLN A 10 -2.21 3.37 -17.01
N GLY A 11 -2.34 4.61 -16.55
CA GLY A 11 -3.19 5.57 -17.26
C GLY A 11 -2.53 6.11 -18.53
N LEU A 12 -1.20 6.24 -18.59
CA LEU A 12 -0.52 6.51 -19.86
C LEU A 12 -0.66 5.36 -20.85
N GLU A 13 -0.55 4.12 -20.37
CA GLU A 13 -0.78 2.91 -21.19
C GLU A 13 -2.18 2.93 -21.79
N GLU A 14 -3.20 3.30 -21.01
CA GLU A 14 -4.58 3.44 -21.48
C GLU A 14 -4.75 4.58 -22.50
N LEU A 15 -4.21 5.78 -22.23
CA LEU A 15 -4.24 6.92 -23.17
C LEU A 15 -3.51 6.65 -24.50
N MET A 16 -2.55 5.71 -24.48
CA MET A 16 -1.75 5.36 -25.65
C MET A 16 -2.21 4.05 -26.31
N GLY A 17 -3.22 3.36 -25.75
CA GLY A 17 -3.69 2.07 -26.24
C GLY A 17 -2.65 0.95 -26.17
N ILE A 18 -1.76 0.98 -25.16
CA ILE A 18 -0.66 0.02 -25.00
C ILE A 18 -1.12 -1.13 -24.09
N GLU A 19 -1.09 -2.34 -24.62
CA GLU A 19 -1.23 -3.55 -23.81
C GLU A 19 0.13 -3.97 -23.25
N ILE A 20 0.21 -4.13 -21.93
CA ILE A 20 1.41 -4.61 -21.25
C ILE A 20 1.46 -6.14 -21.19
N PRO A 21 2.65 -6.75 -21.24
CA PRO A 21 2.78 -8.20 -21.11
C PRO A 21 2.20 -8.74 -19.80
N GLU A 22 1.64 -9.96 -19.82
CA GLU A 22 1.09 -10.60 -18.63
C GLU A 22 2.11 -10.71 -17.49
N ARG A 23 3.36 -11.07 -17.81
CA ARG A 23 4.43 -11.14 -16.82
C ARG A 23 4.63 -9.79 -16.11
N ALA A 24 4.55 -8.67 -16.83
CA ALA A 24 4.69 -7.33 -16.26
C ALA A 24 3.57 -7.01 -15.26
N LYS A 25 2.34 -7.48 -15.51
CA LYS A 25 1.19 -7.33 -14.59
C LYS A 25 1.48 -7.97 -13.23
N TYR A 26 2.02 -9.19 -13.22
CA TYR A 26 2.39 -9.90 -12.00
C TYR A 26 3.58 -9.27 -11.28
N LEU A 27 4.63 -8.89 -12.02
CA LEU A 27 5.80 -8.21 -11.45
C LEU A 27 5.42 -6.90 -10.73
N ARG A 28 4.51 -6.11 -11.33
CA ARG A 28 3.95 -4.89 -10.71
C ARG A 28 3.29 -5.21 -9.36
N VAL A 29 2.51 -6.29 -9.27
CA VAL A 29 1.88 -6.70 -8.01
C VAL A 29 2.90 -7.11 -6.97
N ILE A 30 3.89 -7.93 -7.33
CA ILE A 30 4.94 -8.39 -6.40
C ILE A 30 5.64 -7.18 -5.76
N TRP A 31 6.11 -6.23 -6.57
CA TRP A 31 6.78 -5.05 -6.05
C TRP A 31 5.83 -4.10 -5.30
N ALA A 32 4.59 -3.94 -5.74
CA ALA A 32 3.61 -3.12 -5.04
C ALA A 32 3.32 -3.66 -3.64
N GLU A 33 3.20 -4.98 -3.48
CA GLU A 33 2.94 -5.62 -2.19
C GLU A 33 4.19 -5.64 -1.28
N LEU A 34 5.40 -5.82 -1.81
CA LEU A 34 6.65 -5.55 -1.07
C LEU A 34 6.68 -4.10 -0.55
N HIS A 35 6.28 -3.16 -1.41
CA HIS A 35 6.21 -1.75 -1.05
C HIS A 35 5.12 -1.46 0.00
N ARG A 36 4.03 -2.21 -0.01
CA ARG A 36 2.96 -2.13 1.00
C ARG A 36 3.46 -2.60 2.36
N MET A 37 4.13 -3.73 2.41
CA MET A 37 4.65 -4.28 3.66
C MET A 37 5.65 -3.35 4.34
N HIS A 38 6.64 -2.79 3.63
CA HIS A 38 7.58 -1.86 4.27
C HIS A 38 6.88 -0.58 4.79
N SER A 39 5.85 -0.13 4.08
CA SER A 39 5.12 1.09 4.46
C SER A 39 4.26 0.87 5.70
N HIS A 40 3.66 -0.31 5.85
CA HIS A 40 2.94 -0.66 7.06
C HIS A 40 3.90 -0.87 8.24
N LEU A 41 5.07 -1.49 8.04
CA LEU A 41 6.06 -1.62 9.11
C LEU A 41 6.65 -0.26 9.55
N LEU A 42 6.85 0.67 8.60
CA LEU A 42 7.19 2.05 8.90
C LEU A 42 6.11 2.70 9.77
N PHE A 43 4.83 2.56 9.39
CA PHE A 43 3.73 3.04 10.21
C PHE A 43 3.75 2.42 11.62
N LEU A 44 3.94 1.11 11.73
CA LEU A 44 3.85 0.41 13.01
C LEU A 44 4.89 0.87 14.02
N GLY A 45 6.15 1.01 13.62
CA GLY A 45 7.14 1.54 14.55
C GLY A 45 6.98 3.04 14.81
N LEU A 46 6.55 3.88 13.84
CA LEU A 46 6.24 5.29 14.16
C LEU A 46 5.11 5.37 15.20
N MET A 47 4.09 4.52 15.05
CA MET A 47 3.01 4.38 16.02
C MET A 47 3.55 3.94 17.39
N ALA A 48 4.49 2.98 17.41
CA ALA A 48 5.14 2.54 18.64
C ALA A 48 5.87 3.66 19.38
N VAL A 49 6.58 4.53 18.66
CA VAL A 49 7.22 5.71 19.26
C VAL A 49 6.19 6.68 19.84
N ALA A 50 5.05 6.88 19.18
CA ALA A 50 4.03 7.82 19.65
C ALA A 50 3.39 7.44 20.99
N PHE A 51 3.39 6.17 21.35
CA PHE A 51 2.99 5.71 22.69
C PHE A 51 4.17 5.25 23.57
N GLY A 52 5.42 5.54 23.17
CA GLY A 52 6.61 5.41 24.01
C GLY A 52 7.37 4.08 23.97
N PHE A 53 7.11 3.20 22.99
CA PHE A 53 7.70 1.85 22.91
C PHE A 53 8.88 1.79 21.92
N GLU A 54 10.05 2.25 22.34
CA GLU A 54 11.26 2.27 21.50
C GLU A 54 11.71 0.88 21.05
N SER A 55 11.67 -0.12 21.93
CA SER A 55 12.06 -1.49 21.55
C SER A 55 11.13 -2.06 20.47
N LEU A 56 9.82 -1.75 20.52
CA LEU A 56 8.86 -2.19 19.51
C LEU A 56 9.10 -1.49 18.17
N PHE A 57 9.47 -0.21 18.19
CA PHE A 57 9.94 0.52 17.00
C PHE A 57 11.15 -0.17 16.37
N MET A 58 12.18 -0.49 17.16
CA MET A 58 13.38 -1.16 16.67
C MET A 58 13.06 -2.52 16.05
N GLN A 59 12.15 -3.30 16.65
CA GLN A 59 11.71 -4.58 16.07
C GLN A 59 10.97 -4.39 14.74
N CYS A 60 10.08 -3.40 14.64
CA CYS A 60 9.39 -3.09 13.38
C CYS A 60 10.39 -2.69 12.28
N TRP A 61 11.40 -1.87 12.61
CA TRP A 61 12.42 -1.43 11.67
C TRP A 61 13.33 -2.57 11.24
N ARG A 62 13.73 -3.44 12.17
CA ARG A 62 14.54 -4.63 11.86
C ARG A 62 13.85 -5.54 10.84
N ILE A 63 12.54 -5.76 11.00
CA ILE A 63 11.74 -6.52 10.02
C ILE A 63 11.65 -5.76 8.70
N ARG A 64 11.45 -4.44 8.76
CA ARG A 64 11.38 -3.56 7.59
C ARG A 64 12.66 -3.61 6.75
N GLU A 65 13.83 -3.64 7.39
CA GLU A 65 15.11 -3.71 6.67
C GLU A 65 15.22 -4.95 5.78
N ARG A 66 14.71 -6.11 6.21
CA ARG A 66 14.67 -7.30 5.35
C ARG A 66 13.87 -7.08 4.07
N ILE A 67 12.79 -6.32 4.15
CA ILE A 67 11.98 -5.97 2.97
C ILE A 67 12.71 -4.96 2.08
N LEU A 68 13.43 -4.01 2.67
CA LEU A 68 14.24 -3.06 1.93
C LEU A 68 15.42 -3.74 1.23
N ASP A 69 16.05 -4.74 1.85
CA ASP A 69 17.11 -5.53 1.21
C ASP A 69 16.56 -6.30 0.00
N LEU A 70 15.35 -6.86 0.08
CA LEU A 70 14.67 -7.47 -1.08
C LEU A 70 14.39 -6.45 -2.19
N LEU A 71 13.93 -5.24 -1.84
CA LEU A 71 13.71 -4.17 -2.81
C LEU A 71 15.03 -3.74 -3.47
N GLU A 72 16.11 -3.62 -2.70
CA GLU A 72 17.43 -3.30 -3.22
C GLU A 72 17.97 -4.39 -4.15
N GLN A 73 17.90 -5.65 -3.74
CA GLN A 73 18.34 -6.78 -4.57
C GLN A 73 17.58 -6.86 -5.90
N THR A 74 16.28 -6.58 -5.88
CA THR A 74 15.44 -6.72 -7.09
C THR A 74 15.38 -5.48 -7.96
N THR A 75 15.55 -4.28 -7.38
CA THR A 75 15.35 -3.01 -8.11
C THR A 75 16.57 -2.09 -8.14
N GLY A 76 17.59 -2.37 -7.33
CA GLY A 76 18.80 -1.55 -7.17
C GLY A 76 18.62 -0.35 -6.24
N HIS A 77 17.44 -0.17 -5.63
CA HIS A 77 17.15 0.96 -4.74
C HIS A 77 16.35 0.50 -3.52
N ARG A 78 16.61 1.10 -2.36
CA ARG A 78 15.88 0.81 -1.11
C ARG A 78 14.56 1.59 -1.01
N ILE A 79 14.56 2.88 -1.35
CA ILE A 79 13.43 3.80 -1.08
C ILE A 79 12.82 4.35 -2.37
N MET A 80 13.62 5.03 -3.20
CA MET A 80 13.17 5.61 -4.47
C MET A 80 13.19 4.58 -5.59
N VAL A 81 12.20 3.69 -5.58
CA VAL A 81 12.11 2.58 -6.52
C VAL A 81 11.31 2.98 -7.77
N SER A 82 12.02 3.21 -8.87
CA SER A 82 11.47 3.54 -10.19
C SER A 82 11.40 2.31 -11.09
N ILE A 83 10.70 1.27 -10.66
CA ILE A 83 10.65 -0.02 -11.37
C ILE A 83 9.58 -0.08 -12.46
N ASN A 84 8.48 0.68 -12.28
CA ASN A 84 7.41 0.75 -13.27
C ASN A 84 7.80 1.72 -14.38
N THR A 85 7.53 1.32 -15.62
CA THR A 85 7.70 2.13 -16.81
C THR A 85 6.48 1.97 -17.69
N VAL A 86 6.19 2.97 -18.53
CA VAL A 86 5.16 2.84 -19.57
C VAL A 86 5.53 1.68 -20.47
N GLY A 87 4.63 0.70 -20.61
CA GLY A 87 4.86 -0.55 -21.35
C GLY A 87 5.26 -1.75 -20.49
N GLY A 88 5.42 -1.61 -19.17
CA GLY A 88 5.70 -2.74 -18.28
C GLY A 88 6.59 -2.41 -17.09
N THR A 89 7.71 -3.13 -16.95
CA THR A 89 8.68 -2.95 -15.85
C THR A 89 10.10 -2.77 -16.39
N ARG A 90 10.97 -2.09 -15.63
CA ARG A 90 12.36 -1.83 -16.06
C ARG A 90 13.29 -3.02 -15.88
N ARG A 91 12.97 -3.92 -14.96
CA ARG A 91 13.73 -5.14 -14.69
C ARG A 91 12.78 -6.32 -14.65
N ASP A 92 13.38 -7.50 -14.68
CA ASP A 92 12.72 -8.78 -14.46
C ASP A 92 13.22 -9.42 -13.15
N LEU A 93 12.52 -10.44 -12.66
CA LEU A 93 12.89 -11.25 -11.51
C LEU A 93 13.31 -12.65 -11.98
N SER A 94 14.54 -13.04 -11.64
CA SER A 94 15.03 -14.40 -11.90
C SER A 94 14.36 -15.43 -10.96
N PRO A 95 14.29 -16.72 -11.35
CA PRO A 95 13.76 -17.77 -10.48
C PRO A 95 14.44 -17.84 -9.10
N GLU A 96 15.75 -17.57 -9.04
CA GLU A 96 16.54 -17.53 -7.81
C GLU A 96 16.09 -16.38 -6.91
N ALA A 97 15.85 -15.19 -7.49
CA ALA A 97 15.34 -14.04 -6.76
C ALA A 97 13.94 -14.31 -6.18
N LEU A 98 13.07 -14.98 -6.95
CA LEU A 98 11.73 -15.38 -6.50
C LEU A 98 11.81 -16.38 -5.33
N LYS A 99 12.70 -17.38 -5.42
CA LYS A 99 12.93 -18.35 -4.34
C LYS A 99 13.48 -17.68 -3.08
N SER A 100 14.45 -16.78 -3.23
CA SER A 100 15.01 -15.99 -2.13
C SER A 100 13.92 -15.15 -1.45
N MET A 101 13.06 -14.51 -2.24
CA MET A 101 11.94 -13.71 -1.74
C MET A 101 10.96 -14.56 -0.90
N LEU A 102 10.58 -15.74 -1.38
CA LEU A 102 9.72 -16.66 -0.62
C LEU A 102 10.37 -17.10 0.70
N GLY A 103 11.67 -17.38 0.70
CA GLY A 103 12.42 -17.72 1.92
C GLY A 103 12.45 -16.55 2.92
N ALA A 104 12.73 -15.33 2.44
CA ALA A 104 12.72 -14.13 3.27
C ALA A 104 11.32 -13.86 3.86
N MET A 105 10.25 -14.07 3.10
CA MET A 105 8.87 -13.92 3.59
C MET A 105 8.56 -14.86 4.77
N GLN A 106 9.10 -16.08 4.79
CA GLN A 106 8.92 -16.99 5.92
C GLN A 106 9.58 -16.45 7.20
N ILE A 107 10.77 -15.85 7.08
CA ILE A 107 11.49 -15.25 8.21
C ILE A 107 10.72 -14.03 8.71
N ILE A 108 10.33 -13.13 7.81
CA ILE A 108 9.55 -11.92 8.13
C ILE A 108 8.23 -12.30 8.81
N ARG A 109 7.55 -13.35 8.34
CA ARG A 109 6.30 -13.84 8.94
C ARG A 109 6.49 -14.25 10.41
N LYS A 110 7.55 -14.99 10.74
CA LYS A 110 7.88 -15.40 12.11
C LYS A 110 8.21 -14.21 13.00
N GLU A 111 9.01 -13.27 12.51
CA GLU A 111 9.37 -12.06 13.27
C GLU A 111 8.16 -11.14 13.49
N LEU A 112 7.30 -11.00 12.47
CA LEU A 112 6.07 -10.22 12.56
C LEU A 112 5.10 -10.79 13.60
N GLN A 113 5.02 -12.12 13.76
CA GLN A 113 4.16 -12.73 14.79
C GLN A 113 4.52 -12.28 16.21
N LEU A 114 5.80 -12.03 16.50
CA LEU A 114 6.22 -11.52 17.81
C LEU A 114 5.75 -10.08 18.02
N VAL A 115 5.94 -9.23 17.00
CA VAL A 115 5.51 -7.83 17.02
C VAL A 115 3.98 -7.71 17.08
N ASP A 116 3.26 -8.49 16.28
CA ASP A 116 1.80 -8.58 16.26
C ASP A 116 1.24 -8.96 17.65
N LYS A 117 1.85 -9.96 18.31
CA LYS A 117 1.46 -10.37 19.66
C LYS A 117 1.57 -9.22 20.66
N THR A 118 2.64 -8.42 20.59
CA THR A 118 2.81 -7.24 21.46
C THR A 118 1.72 -6.20 21.19
N PHE A 119 1.48 -5.83 19.93
CA PHE A 119 0.42 -4.86 19.58
C PHE A 119 -0.98 -5.31 20.01
N LYS A 120 -1.25 -6.62 20.01
CA LYS A 120 -2.57 -7.17 20.36
C LYS A 120 -2.80 -7.29 21.86
N ASN A 121 -1.78 -7.75 22.59
CA ASN A 121 -1.95 -8.26 23.95
C ASN A 121 -1.40 -7.33 25.04
N ASP A 122 -0.57 -6.34 24.68
CA ASP A 122 -0.03 -5.41 25.65
C ASP A 122 -1.12 -4.46 26.18
N HIS A 123 -1.24 -4.38 27.50
CA HIS A 123 -2.26 -3.57 28.15
C HIS A 123 -2.05 -2.07 27.92
N THR A 124 -0.80 -1.58 27.98
CA THR A 124 -0.48 -0.16 27.81
C THR A 124 -0.80 0.29 26.38
N ILE A 125 -0.46 -0.54 25.38
CA ILE A 125 -0.84 -0.28 23.99
C ILE A 125 -2.37 -0.25 23.85
N ALA A 126 -3.08 -1.20 24.47
CA ALA A 126 -4.53 -1.24 24.42
C ALA A 126 -5.16 0.04 25.00
N VAL A 127 -4.68 0.53 26.15
CA VAL A 127 -5.16 1.78 26.77
C VAL A 127 -4.91 3.00 25.88
N ARG A 128 -3.79 3.03 25.14
CA ARG A 128 -3.45 4.17 24.26
C ARG A 128 -4.18 4.17 22.92
N LEU A 129 -4.64 3.02 22.43
CA LEU A 129 -5.19 2.89 21.09
C LEU A 129 -6.70 2.61 21.05
N ARG A 130 -7.23 1.84 22.02
CA ARG A 130 -8.64 1.43 22.01
C ARG A 130 -9.53 2.58 22.44
N GLY A 131 -10.58 2.86 21.68
CA GLY A 131 -11.47 4.00 21.89
C GLY A 131 -10.83 5.36 21.58
N CYS A 132 -9.57 5.40 21.12
CA CYS A 132 -8.91 6.63 20.72
C CYS A 132 -9.36 7.05 19.31
N ALA A 133 -10.02 8.21 19.22
CA ALA A 133 -10.56 8.77 17.98
C ALA A 133 -11.32 7.74 17.11
N PRO A 134 -12.45 7.20 17.62
CA PRO A 134 -13.31 6.33 16.84
C PRO A 134 -13.96 7.13 15.69
N LEU A 135 -14.13 6.49 14.55
CA LEU A 135 -14.82 7.03 13.39
C LEU A 135 -15.85 6.01 12.91
N ASP A 136 -17.13 6.37 12.94
CA ASP A 136 -18.19 5.49 12.49
C ASP A 136 -18.20 5.32 10.96
N SER A 137 -18.83 4.25 10.47
CA SER A 137 -18.87 3.93 9.03
C SER A 137 -19.54 5.01 8.19
N LYS A 138 -20.59 5.65 8.70
CA LYS A 138 -21.37 6.64 7.96
C LYS A 138 -20.54 7.91 7.79
N LYS A 139 -19.95 8.40 8.87
CA LYS A 139 -19.06 9.56 8.88
C LYS A 139 -17.80 9.31 8.08
N ALA A 140 -17.19 8.12 8.19
CA ALA A 140 -16.05 7.74 7.35
C ALA A 140 -16.38 7.81 5.85
N TYR A 141 -17.59 7.40 5.47
CA TYR A 141 -18.06 7.49 4.08
C TYR A 141 -18.30 8.96 3.66
N GLU A 142 -19.02 9.73 4.47
CA GLU A 142 -19.33 11.15 4.21
C GLU A 142 -18.08 12.02 4.09
N LEU A 143 -17.06 11.75 4.93
CA LEU A 143 -15.79 12.47 4.90
C LEU A 143 -14.83 11.97 3.80
N GLY A 144 -15.22 10.96 3.03
CA GLY A 144 -14.43 10.45 1.92
C GLY A 144 -13.15 9.70 2.34
N CYS A 145 -13.18 9.04 3.51
CA CYS A 145 -12.06 8.23 3.97
C CYS A 145 -11.73 7.12 2.96
N VAL A 146 -10.45 6.80 2.85
CA VAL A 146 -9.93 5.74 1.98
C VAL A 146 -9.01 4.79 2.73
N GLY A 147 -8.62 3.68 2.12
CA GLY A 147 -7.54 2.86 2.67
C GLY A 147 -7.82 2.25 4.05
N PRO A 148 -6.78 2.12 4.89
CA PRO A 148 -6.91 1.55 6.23
C PRO A 148 -7.88 2.33 7.13
N VAL A 149 -8.06 3.65 6.93
CA VAL A 149 -8.97 4.47 7.73
C VAL A 149 -10.42 4.09 7.45
N ALA A 150 -10.80 3.99 6.17
CA ALA A 150 -12.12 3.53 5.77
C ALA A 150 -12.39 2.08 6.23
N ARG A 151 -11.40 1.20 5.99
CA ARG A 151 -11.48 -0.22 6.35
C ARG A 151 -11.54 -0.48 7.84
N ALA A 152 -10.91 0.35 8.66
CA ALA A 152 -11.01 0.25 10.11
C ALA A 152 -12.40 0.63 10.63
N SER A 153 -13.13 1.43 9.86
CA SER A 153 -14.45 1.98 10.19
C SER A 153 -15.58 1.19 9.51
N GLY A 154 -15.35 -0.07 9.13
CA GLY A 154 -16.39 -0.95 8.58
C GLY A 154 -16.61 -0.88 7.06
N LEU A 155 -15.90 0.00 6.33
CA LEU A 155 -16.09 0.15 4.88
C LEU A 155 -15.20 -0.83 4.11
N PRO A 156 -15.74 -1.81 3.35
CA PRO A 156 -14.96 -2.80 2.59
C PRO A 156 -14.38 -2.23 1.29
N LEU A 157 -13.77 -1.04 1.37
CA LEU A 157 -13.20 -0.32 0.23
C LEU A 157 -11.72 -0.70 0.02
N GLY A 158 -11.34 -0.95 -1.23
CA GLY A 158 -9.95 -1.07 -1.62
C GLY A 158 -9.79 -1.12 -3.13
N MET A 159 -8.99 -0.23 -3.71
CA MET A 159 -8.91 -0.10 -5.17
C MET A 159 -8.31 -1.34 -5.85
N ARG A 160 -7.65 -2.23 -5.10
CA ARG A 160 -7.16 -3.53 -5.61
C ARG A 160 -8.31 -4.38 -6.18
N THR A 161 -9.53 -4.24 -5.68
CA THR A 161 -10.71 -4.99 -6.17
C THR A 161 -11.16 -4.56 -7.57
N LEU A 162 -10.69 -3.42 -8.07
CA LEU A 162 -10.87 -3.02 -9.47
C LEU A 162 -10.14 -3.95 -10.45
N GLY A 163 -9.23 -4.80 -9.95
CA GLY A 163 -8.58 -5.83 -10.74
C GLY A 163 -7.46 -5.32 -11.65
N TYR A 164 -6.92 -4.12 -11.41
CA TYR A 164 -5.80 -3.58 -12.19
C TYR A 164 -4.54 -4.46 -12.04
N ALA A 165 -3.61 -4.36 -13.01
CA ALA A 165 -2.45 -5.25 -13.11
C ALA A 165 -2.90 -6.73 -13.04
N ALA A 166 -2.32 -7.54 -12.15
CA ALA A 166 -2.70 -8.94 -11.97
C ALA A 166 -3.65 -9.16 -10.76
N TYR A 167 -4.16 -8.11 -10.09
CA TYR A 167 -5.00 -8.31 -8.90
C TYR A 167 -6.30 -9.07 -9.17
N LYS A 168 -6.84 -9.01 -10.39
CA LYS A 168 -8.02 -9.77 -10.80
C LYS A 168 -7.81 -11.30 -10.73
N GLU A 169 -6.57 -11.75 -10.91
CA GLU A 169 -6.18 -13.15 -10.93
C GLU A 169 -5.80 -13.69 -9.54
N LEU A 170 -5.87 -12.85 -8.49
CA LEU A 170 -5.44 -13.17 -7.15
C LEU A 170 -6.63 -13.21 -6.18
N GLU A 171 -6.57 -14.13 -5.22
CA GLU A 171 -7.62 -14.36 -4.24
C GLU A 171 -7.31 -13.57 -2.97
N PHE A 172 -8.12 -12.54 -2.70
CA PHE A 172 -8.09 -11.79 -1.45
C PHE A 172 -9.41 -11.05 -1.21
N SER A 173 -9.60 -10.57 0.01
CA SER A 173 -10.70 -9.67 0.37
C SER A 173 -10.15 -8.52 1.22
N PRO A 174 -10.64 -7.27 1.07
CA PRO A 174 -10.20 -6.16 1.90
C PRO A 174 -10.31 -6.48 3.40
N VAL A 175 -9.25 -6.18 4.15
CA VAL A 175 -9.25 -6.39 5.61
C VAL A 175 -10.09 -5.32 6.28
N VAL A 176 -11.19 -5.68 6.94
CA VAL A 176 -12.11 -4.74 7.60
C VAL A 176 -12.13 -4.96 9.11
N MET A 177 -12.31 -3.87 9.85
CA MET A 177 -12.63 -3.82 11.29
C MET A 177 -13.87 -2.93 11.48
N GLN A 178 -14.50 -2.95 12.66
CA GLN A 178 -15.72 -2.19 12.92
C GLN A 178 -15.54 -1.03 13.91
N ASP A 179 -14.52 -1.09 14.78
CA ASP A 179 -14.41 -0.16 15.90
C ASP A 179 -14.02 1.27 15.48
N GLY A 180 -13.41 1.43 14.30
CA GLY A 180 -13.08 2.74 13.75
C GLY A 180 -12.05 3.54 14.54
N ASP A 181 -11.42 2.97 15.57
CA ASP A 181 -10.44 3.64 16.44
C ASP A 181 -8.98 3.44 15.98
N CYS A 182 -8.05 4.07 16.68
CA CYS A 182 -6.61 3.94 16.41
C CYS A 182 -6.14 2.47 16.48
N TYR A 183 -6.74 1.65 17.35
CA TYR A 183 -6.44 0.23 17.45
C TYR A 183 -6.87 -0.53 16.19
N ALA A 184 -8.11 -0.35 15.73
CA ALA A 184 -8.62 -0.93 14.51
C ALA A 184 -7.78 -0.53 13.29
N ARG A 185 -7.41 0.77 13.18
CA ARG A 185 -6.52 1.27 12.13
C ARG A 185 -5.12 0.64 12.15
N THR A 186 -4.62 0.29 13.33
CA THR A 186 -3.35 -0.42 13.51
C THR A 186 -3.49 -1.89 13.11
N MET A 187 -4.56 -2.55 13.56
CA MET A 187 -4.83 -3.96 13.27
C MET A 187 -5.07 -4.22 11.79
N VAL A 188 -5.77 -3.33 11.08
CA VAL A 188 -5.94 -3.43 9.62
C VAL A 188 -4.57 -3.49 8.94
N ARG A 189 -3.65 -2.59 9.30
CA ARG A 189 -2.31 -2.53 8.68
C ARG A 189 -1.48 -3.77 8.99
N ILE A 190 -1.52 -4.32 10.21
CA ILE A 190 -0.83 -5.59 10.54
C ILE A 190 -1.40 -6.74 9.70
N LYS A 191 -2.73 -6.88 9.65
CA LYS A 191 -3.40 -7.91 8.85
C LYS A 191 -3.10 -7.74 7.35
N GLU A 192 -3.00 -6.50 6.86
CA GLU A 192 -2.60 -6.23 5.47
C GLU A 192 -1.16 -6.64 5.17
N VAL A 193 -0.22 -6.59 6.12
CA VAL A 193 1.13 -7.13 5.91
C VAL A 193 1.06 -8.65 5.64
N TYR A 194 0.28 -9.40 6.42
CA TYR A 194 0.10 -10.84 6.17
C TYR A 194 -0.59 -11.10 4.82
N GLN A 195 -1.63 -10.33 4.49
CA GLN A 195 -2.30 -10.43 3.19
C GLN A 195 -1.35 -10.13 2.03
N SER A 196 -0.48 -9.12 2.16
CA SER A 196 0.54 -8.82 1.16
C SER A 196 1.51 -9.98 0.95
N MET A 197 1.95 -10.65 2.02
CA MET A 197 2.78 -11.87 1.90
C MET A 197 2.06 -12.96 1.11
N ASP A 198 0.78 -13.18 1.40
CA ASP A 198 -0.02 -14.20 0.72
C ASP A 198 -0.26 -13.83 -0.76
N LEU A 199 -0.50 -12.55 -1.07
CA LEU A 199 -0.62 -12.05 -2.44
C LEU A 199 0.69 -12.19 -3.22
N VAL A 200 1.84 -11.88 -2.61
CA VAL A 200 3.16 -12.11 -3.23
C VAL A 200 3.35 -13.60 -3.53
N ARG A 201 3.01 -14.49 -2.58
CA ARG A 201 3.11 -15.94 -2.80
C ARG A 201 2.23 -16.41 -3.96
N GLN A 202 0.98 -15.94 -4.04
CA GLN A 202 0.07 -16.27 -5.15
C GLN A 202 0.59 -15.73 -6.48
N ALA A 203 1.06 -14.48 -6.52
CA ALA A 203 1.58 -13.85 -7.73
C ALA A 203 2.83 -14.56 -8.25
N ILE A 204 3.74 -14.99 -7.36
CA ILE A 204 4.91 -15.80 -7.74
C ILE A 204 4.47 -17.16 -8.29
N GLY A 205 3.49 -17.82 -7.67
CA GLY A 205 3.00 -19.13 -8.11
C GLY A 205 2.28 -19.12 -9.47
N LYS A 206 1.71 -17.97 -9.87
CA LYS A 206 1.02 -17.77 -11.15
C LYS A 206 1.83 -16.98 -12.18
N LEU A 207 3.09 -16.63 -11.87
CA LEU A 207 3.92 -15.76 -12.72
C LEU A 207 4.24 -16.44 -14.06
N PRO A 208 3.74 -15.93 -15.21
CA PRO A 208 4.06 -16.50 -16.51
C PRO A 208 5.49 -16.15 -16.94
N GLY A 209 6.07 -16.97 -17.82
CA GLY A 209 7.27 -16.60 -18.58
C GLY A 209 6.99 -15.53 -19.64
N GLY A 210 8.01 -15.16 -20.40
CA GLY A 210 7.88 -14.23 -21.54
C GLY A 210 8.39 -12.82 -21.26
N GLU A 211 8.05 -11.89 -22.14
CA GLU A 211 8.50 -10.50 -22.06
C GLU A 211 7.89 -9.76 -20.86
N PHE A 212 8.62 -8.80 -20.31
CA PHE A 212 8.19 -7.99 -19.16
C PHE A 212 8.03 -6.49 -19.50
N CYS A 213 8.34 -6.10 -20.74
CA CYS A 213 8.26 -4.71 -21.17
C CYS A 213 8.07 -4.63 -22.69
N VAL A 214 7.16 -3.77 -23.13
CA VAL A 214 6.99 -3.37 -24.53
C VAL A 214 7.45 -1.93 -24.73
N LYS A 215 8.00 -1.61 -25.90
CA LYS A 215 8.35 -0.22 -26.23
C LYS A 215 7.08 0.58 -26.50
N PRO A 216 6.82 1.67 -25.76
CA PRO A 216 5.64 2.49 -26.00
C PRO A 216 5.71 3.15 -27.37
N LYS A 217 4.59 3.17 -28.08
CA LYS A 217 4.42 3.86 -29.37
C LYS A 217 3.22 4.81 -29.28
N GLY A 218 3.28 5.90 -30.03
CA GLY A 218 2.24 6.93 -30.02
C GLY A 218 2.46 7.98 -28.94
N ASN A 219 1.48 8.87 -28.80
CA ASN A 219 1.42 9.93 -27.81
C ASN A 219 0.09 9.80 -27.05
N PRO A 220 0.02 10.23 -25.77
CA PRO A 220 -1.22 10.19 -25.02
C PRO A 220 -2.27 11.13 -25.64
N ASP A 221 -3.46 10.60 -25.88
CA ASP A 221 -4.60 11.38 -26.37
C ASP A 221 -5.88 11.02 -25.59
N GLY A 222 -6.73 12.02 -25.34
CA GLY A 222 -7.96 11.87 -24.55
C GLY A 222 -7.79 12.05 -23.04
N ASP A 223 -8.80 11.60 -22.29
CA ASP A 223 -8.89 11.74 -20.83
C ASP A 223 -8.94 10.36 -20.16
N VAL A 224 -8.18 10.18 -19.07
CA VAL A 224 -8.19 8.94 -18.28
C VAL A 224 -8.21 9.23 -16.79
N ILE A 225 -8.89 8.34 -16.06
CA ILE A 225 -8.80 8.24 -14.61
C ILE A 225 -8.12 6.93 -14.24
N SER A 226 -6.99 7.03 -13.57
CA SER A 226 -6.22 5.89 -13.10
C SER A 226 -6.21 5.87 -11.57
N ARG A 227 -6.61 4.75 -10.98
CA ARG A 227 -6.75 4.56 -9.53
C ARG A 227 -5.95 3.35 -9.07
N VAL A 228 -5.19 3.51 -7.99
CA VAL A 228 -4.39 2.45 -7.38
C VAL A 228 -4.53 2.53 -5.86
N GLU A 229 -4.49 1.39 -5.18
CA GLU A 229 -4.54 1.35 -3.72
C GLU A 229 -3.11 1.49 -3.16
N GLN A 230 -2.76 2.63 -2.60
CA GLN A 230 -1.54 2.78 -1.81
C GLN A 230 -1.69 2.21 -0.40
N PRO A 231 -0.60 2.07 0.38
CA PRO A 231 -0.69 1.56 1.75
C PRO A 231 -1.48 2.47 2.69
N ARG A 232 -1.63 3.75 2.33
CA ARG A 232 -2.46 4.73 3.06
C ARG A 232 -3.86 4.90 2.46
N GLY A 233 -4.15 4.26 1.33
CA GLY A 233 -5.44 4.31 0.65
C GLY A 233 -5.36 4.68 -0.82
N GLU A 234 -6.49 5.02 -1.39
CA GLU A 234 -6.61 5.34 -2.81
C GLU A 234 -5.70 6.50 -3.22
N VAL A 235 -4.91 6.26 -4.26
CA VAL A 235 -4.33 7.33 -5.08
C VAL A 235 -5.11 7.45 -6.38
N PHE A 236 -5.45 8.69 -6.72
CA PHE A 236 -6.23 9.02 -7.92
C PHE A 236 -5.38 9.89 -8.84
N TYR A 237 -5.33 9.53 -10.11
CA TYR A 237 -4.66 10.25 -11.19
C TYR A 237 -5.68 10.54 -12.29
N PHE A 238 -5.91 11.81 -12.56
CA PHE A 238 -6.57 12.27 -13.78
C PHE A 238 -5.51 12.80 -14.74
N MET A 239 -5.51 12.29 -15.97
CA MET A 239 -4.56 12.66 -17.02
C MET A 239 -5.32 13.01 -18.29
N ARG A 240 -4.90 14.11 -18.94
CA ARG A 240 -5.40 14.56 -20.23
C ARG A 240 -4.25 14.66 -21.23
N GLY A 241 -4.35 13.91 -22.31
CA GLY A 241 -3.53 14.04 -23.51
C GLY A 241 -4.16 14.99 -24.53
N ASP A 242 -3.35 15.45 -25.49
CA ASP A 242 -3.78 16.23 -26.65
C ASP A 242 -3.07 15.77 -27.94
N GLY A 243 -2.58 14.53 -27.95
CA GLY A 243 -1.76 13.98 -29.04
C GLY A 243 -0.31 14.48 -29.04
N GLY A 244 0.05 15.41 -28.15
CA GLY A 244 1.41 15.86 -27.93
C GLY A 244 2.25 14.91 -27.07
N LYS A 245 3.57 15.14 -27.04
CA LYS A 245 4.51 14.34 -26.21
C LYS A 245 4.29 14.52 -24.69
N ASN A 246 3.68 15.63 -24.29
CA ASN A 246 3.47 16.00 -22.90
C ASN A 246 1.98 15.94 -22.57
N LEU A 247 1.66 15.58 -21.33
CA LEU A 247 0.28 15.68 -20.85
C LEU A 247 -0.15 17.14 -20.76
N LYS A 248 -1.31 17.45 -21.33
CA LYS A 248 -1.95 18.77 -21.21
C LYS A 248 -2.40 19.05 -19.78
N ARG A 249 -2.80 18.01 -19.04
CA ARG A 249 -3.14 18.11 -17.62
C ARG A 249 -2.82 16.83 -16.88
N LEU A 250 -2.25 16.97 -15.69
CA LEU A 250 -2.11 15.92 -14.70
C LEU A 250 -2.63 16.45 -13.36
N ARG A 251 -3.66 15.80 -12.82
CA ARG A 251 -4.18 16.08 -11.48
C ARG A 251 -4.09 14.81 -10.65
N LEU A 252 -3.38 14.88 -9.54
CA LEU A 252 -3.29 13.78 -8.58
C LEU A 252 -3.96 14.15 -7.26
N ARG A 253 -4.59 13.16 -6.62
CA ARG A 253 -5.05 13.22 -5.23
C ARG A 253 -4.41 12.10 -4.46
N THR A 254 -3.64 12.45 -3.42
CA THR A 254 -3.02 11.50 -2.51
C THR A 254 -4.00 11.10 -1.40
N PRO A 255 -3.85 9.91 -0.82
CA PRO A 255 -4.72 9.47 0.28
C PRO A 255 -4.65 10.40 1.50
N THR A 256 -3.47 10.95 1.81
CA THR A 256 -3.29 11.88 2.95
C THR A 256 -4.18 13.11 2.84
N PHE A 257 -4.39 13.65 1.63
CA PHE A 257 -5.27 14.79 1.43
C PHE A 257 -6.75 14.42 1.69
N ALA A 258 -7.15 13.20 1.32
CA ALA A 258 -8.50 12.70 1.58
C ALA A 258 -8.77 12.49 3.08
N HIS A 259 -7.73 12.26 3.89
CA HIS A 259 -7.87 12.06 5.33
C HIS A 259 -7.99 13.35 6.14
N LEU A 260 -7.71 14.53 5.57
CA LEU A 260 -7.74 15.79 6.31
C LEU A 260 -9.10 16.08 6.97
N PRO A 261 -10.26 15.93 6.31
CA PRO A 261 -11.56 16.13 6.95
C PRO A 261 -11.78 15.17 8.11
N SER A 262 -11.45 13.89 7.94
CA SER A 262 -11.55 12.88 9.01
C SER A 262 -10.59 13.13 10.16
N LEU A 263 -9.40 13.70 9.89
CA LEU A 263 -8.46 14.06 10.93
C LEU A 263 -9.02 15.15 11.83
N VAL A 264 -9.61 16.20 11.23
CA VAL A 264 -10.21 17.31 12.00
C VAL A 264 -11.35 16.80 12.87
N GLU A 265 -12.22 15.93 12.34
CA GLU A 265 -13.27 15.28 13.12
C GLU A 265 -12.69 14.46 14.29
N MET A 266 -11.70 13.62 14.00
CA MET A 266 -11.09 12.71 14.97
C MET A 266 -10.34 13.43 16.10
N LEU A 267 -9.81 14.63 15.85
CA LEU A 267 -9.13 15.43 16.87
C LEU A 267 -10.10 16.13 17.83
N GLY A 268 -11.38 16.28 17.45
CA GLY A 268 -12.39 16.93 18.25
C GLY A 268 -12.62 16.22 19.60
N GLY A 269 -12.48 16.97 20.69
CA GLY A 269 -12.75 16.46 22.05
C GLY A 269 -11.71 15.48 22.61
N GLN A 270 -10.57 15.30 21.94
CA GLN A 270 -9.50 14.40 22.39
C GLN A 270 -8.50 15.10 23.31
N LEU A 271 -7.79 14.31 24.12
CA LEU A 271 -6.70 14.82 24.95
C LEU A 271 -5.49 15.20 24.09
N LEU A 272 -4.74 16.22 24.51
CA LEU A 272 -3.51 16.64 23.82
C LEU A 272 -2.50 15.48 23.71
N SER A 273 -2.46 14.58 24.69
CA SER A 273 -1.60 13.41 24.70
C SER A 273 -1.92 12.40 23.59
N ASP A 274 -3.13 12.41 23.03
CA ASP A 274 -3.58 11.45 22.01
C ASP A 274 -3.40 11.97 20.59
N VAL A 275 -3.18 13.28 20.43
CA VAL A 275 -2.94 13.93 19.13
C VAL A 275 -1.86 13.22 18.29
N PRO A 276 -0.68 12.82 18.83
CA PRO A 276 0.33 12.12 18.05
C PRO A 276 -0.16 10.78 17.49
N VAL A 277 -0.90 10.01 18.28
CA VAL A 277 -1.43 8.69 17.90
C VAL A 277 -2.50 8.87 16.81
N ILE A 278 -3.38 9.86 16.96
CA ILE A 278 -4.44 10.16 15.99
C ILE A 278 -3.85 10.56 14.64
N ILE A 279 -2.90 11.51 14.64
CA ILE A 279 -2.23 11.98 13.42
C ILE A 279 -1.49 10.85 12.71
N LEU A 280 -0.80 9.98 13.45
CA LEU A 280 -0.07 8.87 12.83
C LEU A 280 -1.01 7.80 12.28
N SER A 281 -2.23 7.67 12.83
CA SER A 281 -3.15 6.58 12.50
C SER A 281 -3.75 6.66 11.09
N ILE A 282 -3.60 7.80 10.40
CA ILE A 282 -4.13 8.09 9.04
C ILE A 282 -3.13 7.85 7.89
#